data_AF-A0A7K2HP75-F1
#
_entry.id   AF-A0A7K2HP75-F1
#
_cell.length_a   1.000
_cell.length_b   1.000
_cell.length_c   1.000
_cell.angle_alpha   90.00
_cell.angle_beta   90.00
_cell.angle_gamma   90.00
#
_symmetry.space_group_name_H-M   'P 1'
#
loop_
_entity.id
_entity.type
_entity.pdbx_description
1 polymer ?
#
loop_
_entity_poly.entity_id
_entity_poly.type
_entity_poly.pdbx_seq_one_letter_code
_entity_poly.pdbx_strand_id
1 'polypeptide(L)'
;MFTCSDPDAAEAAIASTSPSELGEAAREHLRSSRRHEARSLLAAHRLGQAVYDDMVMSLSATGQMRVRNGADKAAIGEISLQLGFSRTKAGTWFNLGDALQRLPKIRRAYLAGDLSTHRMSKMVYAAQTAPEDCVIDLADDVSGDEPDTAPAGADGTILVWTILVHRRMLTILRPLSISRTWHWSWGRGPPPTRCCRTSWPRQ
;
A
#
# COMPACT_ATOMS: atom_id res chain seq x y z
N MET A 1 -22.58 -13.77 -11.00
CA MET A 1 -21.58 -12.96 -10.27
C MET A 1 -21.39 -13.55 -8.89
N PHE A 2 -20.14 -13.79 -8.43
CA PHE A 2 -19.90 -14.38 -7.11
C PHE A 2 -20.20 -13.36 -6.00
N THR A 3 -21.16 -13.70 -5.14
CA THR A 3 -21.56 -12.85 -4.02
C THR A 3 -20.66 -13.10 -2.81
N CYS A 4 -20.43 -12.08 -1.97
CA CYS A 4 -19.63 -12.23 -0.75
C CYS A 4 -20.49 -12.45 0.52
N SER A 5 -21.82 -12.36 0.39
CA SER A 5 -22.74 -12.40 1.53
C SER A 5 -23.23 -13.79 1.86
N ASP A 6 -23.29 -14.68 0.87
CA ASP A 6 -23.75 -16.06 1.01
C ASP A 6 -22.70 -17.01 0.41
N PRO A 7 -21.94 -17.75 1.25
CA PRO A 7 -20.89 -18.65 0.79
C PRO A 7 -21.44 -19.86 0.03
N ASP A 8 -22.60 -20.40 0.41
CA ASP A 8 -23.18 -21.58 -0.21
C ASP A 8 -23.71 -21.24 -1.61
N ALA A 9 -24.36 -20.09 -1.75
CA ALA A 9 -24.77 -19.59 -3.06
C ALA A 9 -23.57 -19.25 -3.96
N ALA A 10 -22.46 -18.77 -3.39
CA ALA A 10 -21.23 -18.51 -4.14
C ALA A 10 -20.61 -19.81 -4.66
N GLU A 11 -20.55 -20.86 -3.83
CA GLU A 11 -20.04 -22.17 -4.23
C GLU A 11 -20.91 -22.82 -5.32
N ALA A 12 -22.23 -22.80 -5.16
CA ALA A 12 -23.17 -23.29 -6.18
C ALA A 12 -23.02 -22.52 -7.51
N ALA A 13 -22.82 -21.20 -7.46
CA ALA A 13 -22.57 -20.39 -8.64
C ALA A 13 -21.24 -20.76 -9.32
N ILE A 14 -20.17 -21.00 -8.55
CA ILE A 14 -18.87 -21.45 -9.10
C ILE A 14 -19.03 -22.81 -9.79
N ALA A 15 -19.75 -23.75 -9.17
CA ALA A 15 -19.93 -25.10 -9.71
C ALA A 15 -20.83 -25.16 -10.96
N SER A 16 -21.79 -24.24 -11.08
CA SER A 16 -22.77 -24.23 -12.20
C SER A 16 -22.38 -23.31 -13.36
N THR A 17 -21.40 -22.41 -13.18
CA THR A 17 -20.97 -21.48 -14.23
C THR A 17 -20.22 -22.21 -15.34
N SER A 18 -20.48 -21.86 -16.60
CA SER A 18 -19.78 -22.45 -17.74
C SER A 18 -18.27 -22.12 -17.72
N PRO A 19 -17.38 -23.00 -18.24
CA PRO A 19 -15.94 -22.73 -18.29
C PRO A 19 -15.57 -21.44 -19.03
N SER A 20 -16.34 -21.06 -20.06
CA SER A 20 -16.15 -19.82 -20.83
C SER A 20 -16.45 -18.56 -20.02
N GLU A 21 -17.44 -18.59 -19.14
CA GLU A 21 -17.85 -17.44 -18.31
C GLU A 21 -17.07 -17.35 -16.99
N LEU A 22 -16.53 -18.49 -16.53
CA LEU A 22 -15.82 -18.59 -15.25
C LEU A 22 -14.62 -17.64 -15.17
N GLY A 23 -13.87 -17.50 -16.26
CA GLY A 23 -12.70 -16.62 -16.32
C GLY A 23 -13.05 -15.13 -16.22
N GLU A 24 -14.19 -14.70 -16.76
CA GLU A 24 -14.68 -13.32 -16.61
C GLU A 24 -15.23 -13.08 -15.21
N ALA A 25 -16.05 -13.99 -14.70
CA ALA A 25 -16.59 -13.92 -13.35
C ALA A 25 -15.50 -13.86 -12.27
N ALA A 26 -14.44 -14.67 -12.41
CA ALA A 26 -13.30 -14.65 -11.51
C ALA A 26 -12.52 -13.33 -11.57
N ARG A 27 -12.30 -12.78 -12.77
CA ARG A 27 -11.62 -11.48 -12.95
C ARG A 27 -12.41 -10.33 -12.32
N GLU A 28 -13.73 -10.28 -12.51
CA GLU A 28 -14.56 -9.25 -11.88
C GLU A 28 -14.61 -9.43 -10.35
N HIS A 29 -14.66 -10.67 -9.85
CA HIS A 29 -14.60 -10.91 -8.41
C HIS A 29 -13.27 -10.42 -7.80
N LEU A 30 -12.13 -10.70 -8.44
CA LEU A 30 -10.83 -10.16 -8.03
C LEU A 30 -10.80 -8.63 -8.08
N ARG A 31 -11.40 -8.02 -9.11
CA ARG A 31 -11.51 -6.57 -9.22
C ARG A 31 -12.34 -6.00 -8.07
N SER A 32 -13.50 -6.60 -7.77
CA SER A 32 -14.36 -6.23 -6.64
C SER A 32 -13.63 -6.34 -5.29
N SER A 33 -12.91 -7.44 -5.06
CA SER A 33 -12.07 -7.64 -3.89
C SER A 33 -11.05 -6.51 -3.70
N ARG A 34 -10.36 -6.10 -4.77
CA ARG A 34 -9.45 -4.94 -4.74
C ARG A 34 -10.15 -3.63 -4.42
N ARG A 35 -11.35 -3.39 -4.96
CA ARG A 35 -12.15 -2.20 -4.62
C ARG A 35 -12.51 -2.17 -3.13
N HIS A 36 -12.89 -3.32 -2.56
CA HIS A 36 -13.17 -3.43 -1.12
C HIS A 36 -11.93 -3.15 -0.29
N GLU A 37 -10.80 -3.78 -0.63
CA GLU A 37 -9.53 -3.54 0.06
C GLU A 37 -9.12 -2.05 0.02
N ALA A 38 -9.29 -1.39 -1.13
CA ALA A 38 -9.00 0.03 -1.30
C ALA A 38 -9.85 0.93 -0.40
N ARG A 39 -11.15 0.64 -0.31
CA ARG A 39 -12.06 1.36 0.59
C ARG A 39 -11.71 1.14 2.05
N SER A 40 -11.38 -0.10 2.43
CA SER A 40 -10.93 -0.43 3.78
C SER A 40 -9.65 0.30 4.17
N LEU A 41 -8.68 0.44 3.25
CA LEU A 41 -7.46 1.20 3.50
C LEU A 41 -7.74 2.69 3.73
N LEU A 42 -8.58 3.31 2.91
CA LEU A 42 -8.94 4.72 3.09
C LEU A 42 -9.77 4.94 4.36
N ALA A 43 -10.64 4.01 4.73
CA ALA A 43 -11.37 4.04 5.99
C ALA A 43 -10.41 3.93 7.19
N ALA A 44 -9.42 3.03 7.14
CA ALA A 44 -8.38 2.91 8.15
C ALA A 44 -7.61 4.24 8.33
N HIS A 45 -7.23 4.87 7.22
CA HIS A 45 -6.55 6.16 7.29
C HIS A 45 -7.43 7.25 7.92
N ARG A 46 -8.72 7.31 7.56
CA ARG A 46 -9.65 8.29 8.16
C ARG A 46 -9.88 8.06 9.65
N LEU A 47 -9.97 6.80 10.09
CA LEU A 47 -10.03 6.43 11.50
C LEU A 47 -8.79 6.91 12.26
N GLY A 48 -7.59 6.59 11.75
CA GLY A 48 -6.34 7.04 12.37
C GLY A 48 -6.23 8.56 12.41
N GLN A 49 -6.66 9.25 11.35
CA GLN A 49 -6.61 10.71 11.28
C GLN A 49 -7.50 11.35 12.34
N ALA A 50 -8.72 10.83 12.55
CA ALA A 50 -9.63 11.33 13.58
C ALA A 50 -9.02 11.23 14.99
N VAL A 51 -8.36 10.09 15.31
CA VAL A 51 -7.67 9.91 16.60
C VAL A 51 -6.46 10.82 16.72
N TYR A 52 -5.68 10.95 15.64
CA TYR A 52 -4.53 11.85 15.60
C TYR A 52 -4.96 13.29 15.90
N ASP A 53 -6.00 13.77 15.21
CA ASP A 53 -6.51 15.12 15.34
C ASP A 53 -7.06 15.37 16.75
N ASP A 54 -7.86 14.44 17.30
CA ASP A 54 -8.37 14.53 18.68
C ASP A 54 -7.24 14.63 19.72
N MET A 55 -6.18 13.83 19.55
CA MET A 55 -5.01 13.90 20.41
C MET A 55 -4.22 15.20 20.29
N VAL A 56 -4.09 15.75 19.09
CA VAL A 56 -3.37 17.01 18.88
C VAL A 56 -4.19 18.19 19.43
N MET A 57 -5.52 18.15 19.32
CA MET A 57 -6.42 19.22 19.76
C MET A 57 -6.73 19.19 21.26
N SER A 58 -6.66 18.04 21.91
CA SER A 58 -6.89 17.89 23.37
C SER A 58 -5.73 18.40 24.24
N LEU A 59 -4.63 18.86 23.65
CA LEU A 59 -3.44 19.32 24.36
C LEU A 59 -3.28 20.84 24.33
N SER A 60 -2.95 21.43 25.49
CA SER A 60 -2.59 22.84 25.60
C SER A 60 -1.43 23.24 24.67
N ALA A 61 -1.40 24.51 24.23
CA ALA A 61 -0.44 25.05 23.25
C ALA A 61 1.05 24.74 23.57
N THR A 62 1.40 24.60 24.86
CA THR A 62 2.77 24.34 25.33
C THR A 62 3.21 22.87 25.19
N GLY A 63 2.27 21.93 24.99
CA GLY A 63 2.55 20.48 24.91
C GLY A 63 2.66 19.90 23.50
N GLN A 64 2.28 20.65 22.46
CA GLN A 64 2.00 20.11 21.12
C GLN A 64 3.22 19.48 20.43
N MET A 65 4.43 19.98 20.68
CA MET A 65 5.63 19.53 19.96
C MET A 65 6.21 18.19 20.48
N ARG A 66 5.88 17.80 21.73
CA ARG A 66 6.33 16.51 22.31
C ARG A 66 5.38 15.34 22.03
N VAL A 67 4.21 15.59 21.43
CA VAL A 67 3.11 14.61 21.40
C VAL A 67 2.77 14.09 19.99
N ARG A 68 3.40 14.60 18.92
CA ARG A 68 3.21 14.05 17.56
C ARG A 68 3.50 12.55 17.49
N ASN A 69 4.60 12.11 18.10
CA ASN A 69 4.91 10.67 18.20
C ASN A 69 3.87 9.89 19.01
N GLY A 70 3.26 10.50 20.04
CA GLY A 70 2.19 9.87 20.82
C GLY A 70 0.90 9.73 20.03
N ALA A 71 0.52 10.79 19.30
CA ALA A 71 -0.66 10.82 18.43
C ALA A 71 -0.54 9.79 17.29
N ASP A 72 0.62 9.68 16.64
CA ASP A 72 0.86 8.66 15.61
C ASP A 72 0.72 7.24 16.18
N LYS A 73 1.24 7.00 17.38
CA LYS A 73 1.12 5.67 18.02
C LYS A 73 -0.31 5.35 18.42
N ALA A 74 -1.08 6.34 18.88
CA ALA A 74 -2.49 6.16 19.18
C ALA A 74 -3.31 5.90 17.92
N ALA A 75 -3.12 6.67 16.84
CA ALA A 75 -3.76 6.45 15.56
C ALA A 75 -3.51 5.04 15.01
N ILE A 76 -2.24 4.60 15.01
CA ILE A 76 -1.87 3.24 14.60
C ILE A 76 -2.47 2.18 15.55
N GLY A 77 -2.52 2.48 16.84
CA GLY A 77 -3.13 1.62 17.86
C GLY A 77 -4.62 1.40 17.59
N GLU A 78 -5.37 2.48 17.32
CA GLU A 78 -6.80 2.41 17.04
C GLU A 78 -7.09 1.60 15.78
N ILE A 79 -6.36 1.86 14.68
CA ILE A 79 -6.51 1.08 13.43
C ILE A 79 -6.25 -0.41 13.68
N SER A 80 -5.20 -0.73 14.44
CA SER A 80 -4.82 -2.10 14.78
C SER A 80 -5.94 -2.82 15.54
N LEU A 81 -6.57 -2.13 16.51
CA LEU A 81 -7.67 -2.66 17.31
C LEU A 81 -8.94 -2.86 16.48
N GLN A 82 -9.39 -1.83 15.76
CA GLN A 82 -10.66 -1.86 15.03
C GLN A 82 -10.66 -2.83 13.83
N LEU A 83 -9.51 -3.00 13.16
CA LEU A 83 -9.40 -3.85 11.97
C LEU A 83 -8.75 -5.21 12.24
N GLY A 84 -8.33 -5.51 13.47
CA GLY A 84 -7.65 -6.75 13.83
C GLY A 84 -6.30 -6.95 13.12
N PHE A 85 -5.62 -5.86 12.76
CA PHE A 85 -4.31 -5.91 12.11
C PHE A 85 -3.16 -5.84 13.09
N SER A 86 -1.99 -6.32 12.67
CA SER A 86 -0.75 -5.98 13.37
C SER A 86 -0.50 -4.47 13.31
N ARG A 87 0.14 -3.91 14.35
CA ARG A 87 0.52 -2.49 14.38
C ARG A 87 1.38 -2.08 13.18
N THR A 88 2.25 -2.97 12.71
CA THR A 88 3.06 -2.72 11.50
C THR A 88 2.18 -2.51 10.27
N LYS A 89 1.22 -3.42 10.03
CA LYS A 89 0.29 -3.30 8.89
C LYS A 89 -0.59 -2.06 9.02
N ALA A 90 -1.10 -1.78 10.22
CA ALA A 90 -1.88 -0.58 10.50
C ALA A 90 -1.10 0.70 10.19
N GLY A 91 0.17 0.78 10.62
CA GLY A 91 1.06 1.90 10.29
C GLY A 91 1.33 2.04 8.79
N THR A 92 1.54 0.93 8.09
CA THR A 92 1.67 0.94 6.62
C THR A 92 0.41 1.49 5.96
N TRP A 93 -0.79 1.04 6.38
CA TRP A 93 -2.06 1.50 5.82
C TRP A 93 -2.33 2.97 6.11
N PHE A 94 -2.02 3.43 7.33
CA PHE A 94 -2.15 4.82 7.72
C PHE A 94 -1.28 5.74 6.84
N ASN A 95 0.00 5.40 6.67
CA ASN A 95 0.94 6.18 5.86
C ASN A 95 0.61 6.15 4.37
N LEU A 96 0.16 4.99 3.84
CA LEU A 96 -0.27 4.89 2.44
C LEU A 96 -1.53 5.74 2.19
N GLY A 97 -2.47 5.77 3.12
CA GLY A 97 -3.68 6.58 2.99
C GLY A 97 -3.40 8.09 2.95
N ASP A 98 -2.44 8.56 3.75
CA ASP A 98 -1.93 9.93 3.72
C ASP A 98 -1.26 10.23 2.37
N ALA A 99 -0.34 9.36 1.91
CA ALA A 99 0.33 9.53 0.62
C ALA A 99 -0.65 9.57 -0.55
N LEU A 100 -1.71 8.76 -0.52
CA LEU A 100 -2.76 8.73 -1.56
C LEU A 100 -3.59 10.02 -1.61
N GLN A 101 -3.60 10.87 -0.58
CA GLN A 101 -4.21 12.21 -0.67
C GLN A 101 -3.47 13.10 -1.66
N ARG A 102 -2.15 12.93 -1.78
CA ARG A 102 -1.28 13.70 -2.69
C ARG A 102 -1.20 13.11 -4.10
N LEU A 103 -1.74 11.92 -4.31
CA LEU A 103 -1.61 11.14 -5.56
C LEU A 103 -2.99 10.76 -6.14
N PRO A 104 -3.82 11.73 -6.56
CA PRO A 104 -5.22 11.50 -6.93
C PRO A 104 -5.42 10.59 -8.15
N LYS A 105 -4.45 10.52 -9.07
CA LYS A 105 -4.49 9.59 -10.22
C LYS A 105 -4.33 8.14 -9.76
N ILE A 106 -3.35 7.87 -8.90
CA ILE A 106 -3.11 6.54 -8.31
C ILE A 106 -4.29 6.12 -7.43
N ARG A 107 -4.80 7.04 -6.60
CA ARG A 107 -5.96 6.80 -5.74
C ARG A 107 -7.21 6.40 -6.53
N ARG A 108 -7.49 7.07 -7.67
CA ARG A 108 -8.62 6.73 -8.54
C ARG A 108 -8.50 5.32 -9.12
N ALA A 109 -7.33 4.98 -9.68
CA ALA A 109 -7.08 3.63 -10.23
C ALA A 109 -7.17 2.53 -9.15
N TYR A 110 -6.70 2.82 -7.93
CA TYR A 110 -6.82 1.90 -6.80
C TYR A 110 -8.28 1.68 -6.39
N LEU A 111 -9.06 2.75 -6.26
CA LEU A 111 -10.50 2.68 -5.95
C LEU A 111 -11.34 1.98 -7.02
N ALA A 112 -10.92 2.05 -8.29
CA ALA A 112 -11.54 1.34 -9.40
C ALA A 112 -11.26 -0.17 -9.38
N GLY A 113 -10.23 -0.61 -8.63
CA GLY A 113 -9.78 -2.00 -8.59
C GLY A 113 -8.80 -2.37 -9.71
N ASP A 114 -8.22 -1.38 -10.39
CA ASP A 114 -7.17 -1.56 -11.42
C ASP A 114 -5.82 -1.95 -10.80
N LEU A 115 -5.59 -1.52 -9.55
CA LEU A 115 -4.36 -1.76 -8.81
C LEU A 115 -4.66 -2.63 -7.57
N SER A 116 -3.81 -3.62 -7.31
CA SER A 116 -3.76 -4.26 -5.99
C SER A 116 -3.05 -3.34 -5.00
N THR A 117 -3.25 -3.54 -3.70
CA THR A 117 -2.54 -2.77 -2.65
C THR A 117 -1.03 -2.83 -2.81
N HIS A 118 -0.49 -3.99 -3.17
CA HIS A 118 0.94 -4.16 -3.44
C HIS A 118 1.43 -3.37 -4.65
N ARG A 119 0.68 -3.36 -5.75
CA ARG A 119 1.06 -2.59 -6.94
C ARG A 119 0.95 -1.09 -6.67
N MET A 120 -0.12 -0.68 -6.00
CA MET A 120 -0.34 0.70 -5.58
C MET A 120 0.79 1.18 -4.66
N SER A 121 1.20 0.41 -3.65
CA SER A 121 2.26 0.81 -2.72
C SER A 121 3.60 1.03 -3.43
N LYS A 122 3.94 0.19 -4.41
CA LYS A 122 5.12 0.41 -5.28
C LYS A 122 5.02 1.69 -6.09
N MET A 123 3.85 2.01 -6.65
CA MET A 123 3.66 3.26 -7.40
C MET A 123 3.74 4.48 -6.50
N VAL A 124 3.19 4.42 -5.29
CA VAL A 124 3.31 5.48 -4.28
C VAL A 124 4.78 5.69 -3.91
N TYR A 125 5.51 4.61 -3.61
CA TYR A 125 6.94 4.69 -3.31
C TYR A 125 7.73 5.31 -4.47
N ALA A 126 7.50 4.82 -5.70
CA ALA A 126 8.16 5.36 -6.89
C ALA A 126 7.88 6.87 -7.07
N ALA A 127 6.64 7.30 -6.87
CA ALA A 127 6.25 8.70 -6.95
C ALA A 127 6.93 9.57 -5.88
N GLN A 128 7.07 9.06 -4.65
CA GLN A 128 7.75 9.78 -3.55
C GLN A 128 9.26 9.87 -3.73
N THR A 129 9.87 8.94 -4.45
CA THR A 129 11.33 8.91 -4.70
C THR A 129 11.76 9.57 -6.01
N ALA A 130 10.80 10.02 -6.83
CA ALA A 130 11.11 10.67 -8.09
C ALA A 130 11.76 12.05 -7.83
N PRO A 131 12.82 12.42 -8.57
CA PRO A 131 13.37 13.78 -8.50
C PRO A 131 12.30 14.80 -8.89
N GLU A 132 12.23 15.92 -8.17
CA GLU A 132 11.27 17.03 -8.38
C GLU A 132 11.31 17.58 -9.82
N ASP A 133 12.45 17.47 -10.51
CA ASP A 133 12.65 17.95 -11.89
C ASP A 133 12.05 17.02 -12.98
N CYS A 134 11.40 15.92 -12.60
CA CYS A 134 10.68 15.07 -13.54
C CYS A 134 9.24 15.57 -13.75
N VAL A 135 9.08 16.70 -14.44
CA VAL A 135 7.78 17.13 -14.97
C VAL A 135 7.34 16.13 -16.03
N ILE A 136 6.29 15.36 -15.72
CA ILE A 136 5.59 14.53 -16.71
C ILE A 136 4.48 15.40 -17.29
N ASP A 137 4.79 16.14 -18.36
CA ASP A 137 3.77 16.71 -19.23
C ASP A 137 3.06 15.54 -19.94
N LEU A 138 1.92 15.16 -19.39
CA LEU A 138 0.90 14.42 -20.13
C LEU A 138 0.07 15.49 -20.84
N ALA A 139 0.34 15.71 -22.12
CA ALA A 139 -0.51 16.54 -22.96
C ALA A 139 -1.97 16.10 -22.83
N ASP A 140 -2.85 17.07 -22.59
CA ASP A 140 -4.30 16.93 -22.73
C ASP A 140 -4.62 16.69 -24.21
N ASP A 141 -4.83 15.43 -24.61
CA ASP A 141 -5.49 15.13 -25.87
C ASP A 141 -7.00 15.34 -25.71
N VAL A 142 -7.45 16.59 -25.91
CA VAL A 142 -8.84 16.91 -26.25
C VAL A 142 -8.85 17.84 -27.46
N SER A 143 -9.12 17.25 -28.63
CA SER A 143 -9.74 17.79 -29.86
C SER A 143 -9.46 16.73 -30.95
N GLY A 144 -10.39 15.93 -31.49
CA GLY A 144 -11.71 16.24 -32.01
C GLY A 144 -11.71 15.96 -33.52
N ASP A 145 -11.95 14.71 -33.93
CA ASP A 145 -12.66 14.33 -35.17
C ASP A 145 -12.82 12.79 -35.27
N GLU A 146 -14.06 12.35 -35.51
CA GLU A 146 -14.47 10.99 -35.92
C GLU A 146 -14.82 11.05 -37.42
N PRO A 147 -14.54 10.02 -38.25
CA PRO A 147 -15.49 8.91 -38.28
C PRO A 147 -14.89 7.50 -38.50
N ASP A 148 -15.56 6.54 -37.86
CA ASP A 148 -15.87 5.15 -38.26
C ASP A 148 -14.73 4.26 -38.78
N THR A 149 -14.28 3.32 -37.94
CA THR A 149 -14.30 1.86 -38.20
C THR A 149 -13.87 1.10 -36.92
N ALA A 150 -14.81 0.36 -36.32
CA ALA A 150 -14.50 -0.71 -35.37
C ALA A 150 -13.86 -1.90 -36.12
N PRO A 151 -12.92 -2.69 -35.54
CA PRO A 151 -13.19 -3.38 -34.28
C PRO A 151 -12.02 -3.54 -33.30
N ALA A 152 -12.42 -3.89 -32.07
CA ALA A 152 -11.71 -4.70 -31.08
C ALA A 152 -10.61 -4.05 -30.21
N GLY A 153 -10.85 -4.15 -28.90
CA GLY A 153 -9.78 -4.28 -27.90
C GLY A 153 -9.45 -3.01 -27.12
N ALA A 154 -10.27 -2.71 -26.11
CA ALA A 154 -9.92 -1.76 -25.05
C ALA A 154 -8.75 -2.30 -24.20
N ASP A 155 -7.52 -2.21 -24.71
CA ASP A 155 -6.28 -2.60 -24.01
C ASP A 155 -5.13 -1.58 -24.19
N GLY A 156 -5.34 -0.48 -24.91
CA GLY A 156 -4.29 0.47 -25.27
C GLY A 156 -3.75 1.33 -24.11
N THR A 157 -4.58 1.70 -23.13
CA THR A 157 -4.19 2.69 -22.11
C THR A 157 -3.32 2.08 -20.99
N ILE A 158 -3.41 0.77 -20.76
CA ILE A 158 -2.60 0.07 -19.74
C ILE A 158 -1.22 -0.31 -20.31
N LEU A 159 -1.12 -0.56 -21.62
CA LEU A 159 0.14 -0.94 -22.27
C LEU A 159 1.13 0.22 -22.33
N VAL A 160 0.69 1.46 -22.56
CA VAL A 160 1.57 2.64 -22.56
C VAL A 160 2.17 2.88 -21.16
N TRP A 161 1.37 2.76 -20.09
CA TRP A 161 1.87 2.88 -18.71
C TRP A 161 2.81 1.74 -18.32
N THR A 162 2.54 0.52 -18.80
CA THR A 162 3.39 -0.64 -18.52
C THR A 162 4.72 -0.53 -19.26
N ILE A 163 4.73 -0.10 -20.53
CA ILE A 163 5.95 0.15 -21.32
C ILE A 163 6.75 1.32 -20.75
N LEU A 164 6.11 2.40 -20.28
CA LEU A 164 6.81 3.57 -19.74
C LEU A 164 7.48 3.28 -18.38
N VAL A 165 6.84 2.47 -17.52
CA VAL A 165 7.43 2.00 -16.27
C VAL A 165 8.52 0.93 -16.51
N HIS A 166 8.36 0.06 -17.52
CA HIS A 166 9.38 -0.95 -17.87
C HIS A 166 10.62 -0.34 -18.53
N ARG A 167 10.44 0.62 -19.46
CA ARG A 167 11.55 1.28 -20.17
C ARG A 167 12.40 2.15 -19.23
N ARG A 168 11.84 2.58 -18.09
CA ARG A 168 12.54 3.31 -17.01
C ARG A 168 13.15 2.39 -15.93
N MET A 169 12.66 1.16 -15.75
CA MET A 169 13.31 0.15 -14.91
C MET A 169 14.62 -0.37 -15.54
N LEU A 170 14.66 -0.51 -16.87
CA LEU A 170 15.84 -1.03 -17.58
C LEU A 170 17.01 -0.03 -17.66
N THR A 171 16.77 1.28 -17.53
CA THR A 171 17.85 2.28 -17.49
C THR A 171 18.56 2.36 -16.13
N ILE A 172 17.98 1.77 -15.08
CA ILE A 172 18.56 1.75 -13.72
C ILE A 172 19.41 0.48 -13.49
N LEU A 173 19.38 -0.49 -14.41
CA LEU A 173 20.11 -1.76 -14.29
C LEU A 173 21.26 -1.89 -15.31
N ARG A 174 22.24 -0.97 -15.26
CA ARG A 174 23.66 -1.27 -15.56
C ARG A 174 24.58 -0.41 -14.69
N PRO A 175 25.77 -0.94 -14.31
CA PRO A 175 26.24 -0.84 -12.94
C PRO A 175 27.11 0.40 -12.73
N LEU A 176 26.75 1.21 -11.75
CA LEU A 176 27.70 2.09 -11.07
C LEU A 176 27.84 1.59 -9.63
N SER A 177 28.89 0.81 -9.44
CA SER A 177 29.55 0.63 -8.15
C SER A 177 29.72 2.00 -7.48
N ILE A 178 29.09 2.20 -6.33
CA ILE A 178 29.58 3.02 -5.22
C ILE A 178 28.93 2.49 -3.94
N SER A 179 29.81 2.16 -2.99
CA SER A 179 29.60 1.51 -1.71
C SER A 179 28.66 2.25 -0.77
N ARG A 180 27.63 1.56 -0.26
CA ARG A 180 27.11 1.78 1.09
C ARG A 180 26.87 0.43 1.76
N THR A 181 27.81 0.08 2.62
CA THR A 181 27.71 -1.01 3.58
C THR A 181 26.58 -0.69 4.57
N TRP A 182 25.47 -1.41 4.45
CA TRP A 182 24.52 -1.56 5.54
C TRP A 182 25.16 -2.47 6.58
N HIS A 183 25.75 -1.89 7.62
CA HIS A 183 26.25 -2.67 8.75
C HIS A 183 25.06 -3.14 9.60
N TRP A 184 24.48 -4.28 9.22
CA TRP A 184 23.58 -5.05 10.08
C TRP A 184 24.41 -5.70 11.18
N SER A 185 24.48 -5.08 12.36
CA SER A 185 24.96 -5.76 13.56
C SER A 185 23.88 -6.72 14.05
N TRP A 186 23.98 -7.98 13.64
CA TRP A 186 23.38 -9.11 14.34
C TRP A 186 24.21 -9.40 15.58
N GLY A 187 23.75 -8.98 16.76
CA GLY A 187 24.31 -9.40 18.03
C GLY A 187 24.04 -10.88 18.29
N ARG A 188 24.89 -11.77 17.75
CA ARG A 188 25.07 -13.13 18.28
C ARG A 188 25.96 -13.03 19.51
N GLY A 189 25.38 -13.17 20.70
CA GLY A 189 26.15 -13.37 21.93
C GLY A 189 26.76 -14.79 21.96
N PRO A 190 28.03 -14.96 22.37
CA PRO A 190 28.65 -16.28 22.52
C PRO A 190 28.20 -16.98 23.82
N PRO A 191 28.37 -18.32 23.92
CA PRO A 191 27.78 -19.13 25.00
C PRO A 191 28.51 -18.98 26.34
N PRO A 192 27.86 -19.31 27.48
CA PRO A 192 28.50 -19.25 28.78
C PRO A 192 29.36 -20.50 29.04
N THR A 193 30.67 -20.31 29.23
CA THR A 193 31.58 -21.28 29.87
C THR A 193 31.72 -20.97 31.35
N ARG A 194 31.71 -22.04 32.15
CA ARG A 194 31.77 -22.09 33.63
C ARG A 194 33.18 -21.84 34.21
N CYS A 195 33.16 -21.48 35.50
CA CYS A 195 34.11 -21.77 36.59
C CYS A 195 35.34 -20.88 36.83
N CYS A 196 35.31 -20.13 37.95
CA CYS A 196 36.12 -20.31 39.20
C CYS A 196 36.02 -19.01 40.05
N ARG A 197 35.40 -19.02 41.24
CA ARG A 197 35.89 -19.36 42.60
C ARG A 197 36.59 -18.19 43.33
N THR A 198 36.26 -18.06 44.63
CA THR A 198 36.73 -17.17 45.72
C THR A 198 35.87 -15.90 45.91
N SER A 199 35.40 -15.49 47.10
CA SER A 199 35.51 -15.96 48.50
C SER A 199 34.43 -15.27 49.37
N TRP A 200 34.09 -15.90 50.50
CA TRP A 200 33.24 -15.53 51.65
C TRP A 200 33.34 -14.06 52.16
N PRO A 201 32.36 -13.49 52.93
CA PRO A 201 32.03 -13.93 54.30
C PRO A 201 30.55 -13.94 54.78
N ARG A 202 30.44 -14.58 55.96
CA ARG A 202 29.35 -14.92 56.89
C ARG A 202 28.26 -13.86 57.15
N GLN A 203 27.03 -14.34 57.38
CA GLN A 203 26.44 -14.53 58.72
C GLN A 203 25.70 -15.86 58.77
#